data_AF-A0A6G2K9X3-F1
#
_entry.id   AF-A0A6G2K9X3-F1
#
_cell.length_a   1.000
_cell.length_b   1.000
_cell.length_c   1.000
_cell.angle_alpha   90.00
_cell.angle_beta   90.00
_cell.angle_gamma   90.00
#
_symmetry.space_group_name_H-M   'P 1'
#
loop_
_entity.id
_entity.type
_entity.pdbx_description
1 polymer ?
#
loop_
_entity_poly.entity_id
_entity_poly.type
_entity_poly.pdbx_seq_one_letter_code
_entity_poly.pdbx_strand_id
1 'polypeptide(L)' 'MATHGSLTKAGKVRGQTPKVEGRKRVGTNSSIQNKDNYRKRILLNRYPGQNKPGQRRRRK' A
#
# COMPACT_ATOMS: atom_id res chain seq x y z
N MET A 1 16.33 -39.11 14.85
CA MET A 1 15.92 -37.81 14.28
C MET A 1 14.80 -37.26 15.13
N ALA A 2 14.91 -36.05 15.71
CA ALA A 2 13.84 -35.49 16.52
C ALA A 2 12.70 -35.04 15.60
N THR A 3 11.60 -35.79 15.61
CA THR A 3 10.41 -35.55 14.78
C THR A 3 9.62 -34.31 15.18
N HIS A 4 9.89 -33.74 16.36
CA HIS A 4 9.11 -32.67 16.94
C HIS A 4 10.00 -31.44 17.24
N GLY A 5 9.87 -30.40 16.41
CA GLY A 5 10.46 -29.09 16.66
C GLY A 5 9.70 -28.30 17.73
N SER A 6 10.32 -27.26 18.29
CA SER A 6 9.69 -26.43 19.32
C SER A 6 8.52 -25.60 18.75
N LEU A 7 7.31 -25.89 19.23
CA LEU A 7 6.08 -25.15 18.88
C LEU A 7 6.01 -23.74 19.51
N THR A 8 6.91 -23.42 20.44
CA THR A 8 6.88 -22.21 21.27
C THR A 8 6.96 -20.90 20.49
N LYS A 9 7.48 -20.93 19.25
CA LYS A 9 7.64 -19.74 18.38
C LYS A 9 6.42 -19.49 17.48
N ALA A 10 5.44 -20.40 17.47
CA ALA A 10 4.26 -20.27 16.63
C ALA A 10 3.48 -18.98 16.99
N GLY A 11 3.19 -18.14 16.00
CA GLY A 11 2.38 -16.94 16.19
C GLY A 11 3.04 -15.79 16.96
N LYS A 12 4.28 -15.92 17.45
CA LYS A 12 4.98 -14.90 18.27
C LYS A 12 4.88 -13.50 17.67
N VAL A 13 5.24 -13.34 16.40
CA VAL A 13 5.26 -12.04 15.73
C VAL A 13 3.85 -11.45 15.61
N ARG A 14 2.85 -12.29 15.29
CA ARG A 14 1.45 -11.84 15.15
C ARG A 14 0.85 -11.41 16.49
N GLY A 15 1.22 -12.06 17.59
CA GLY A 15 0.79 -11.68 18.94
C GLY A 15 1.52 -10.46 19.50
N GLN A 16 2.77 -10.23 19.07
CA GLN A 16 3.54 -9.05 19.44
C GLN A 16 3.09 -7.77 18.71
N THR A 17 2.57 -7.90 17.49
CA THR A 17 2.12 -6.73 16.72
C THR A 17 0.80 -6.17 17.29
N PRO A 18 0.73 -4.89 17.69
CA PRO A 18 -0.52 -4.28 18.12
C PRO A 18 -1.52 -4.26 16.96
N LYS A 19 -2.80 -4.47 17.27
CA LYS A 19 -3.87 -4.36 16.27
C LYS A 19 -4.04 -2.90 15.86
N VAL A 20 -3.93 -2.63 14.56
CA VAL A 20 -4.16 -1.31 13.97
C VAL A 20 -5.46 -1.35 13.15
N GLU A 21 -6.35 -0.41 13.43
CA GLU A 21 -7.64 -0.30 12.73
C GLU A 21 -7.49 0.27 11.33
N GLY A 22 -8.38 -0.17 10.44
CA GLY A 22 -8.46 0.32 9.07
C GLY A 22 -8.98 1.75 9.02
N ARG A 23 -8.32 2.63 8.25
CA ARG A 23 -8.85 3.97 7.97
C ARG A 23 -10.06 3.88 7.04
N LYS A 24 -11.11 4.67 7.31
CA LYS A 24 -12.25 4.82 6.39
C LYS A 24 -11.76 5.37 5.05
N ARG A 25 -12.01 4.63 3.96
CA ARG A 25 -11.72 5.05 2.59
C ARG A 25 -13.03 5.18 1.84
N VAL A 26 -13.34 6.39 1.36
CA VAL A 26 -14.49 6.64 0.49
C VAL A 26 -13.98 6.65 -0.95
N GLY A 27 -14.56 5.77 -1.78
CA GLY A 27 -14.25 5.73 -3.21
C GLY A 27 -14.89 6.88 -3.95
N THR A 28 -14.22 7.39 -4.99
CA THR A 28 -14.83 8.29 -5.97
C THR A 28 -15.48 7.49 -7.10
N ASN A 29 -16.38 8.10 -7.86
CA ASN A 29 -16.88 7.50 -9.09
C ASN A 29 -15.74 7.28 -10.12
N SER A 30 -15.99 6.44 -11.11
CA SER A 30 -15.01 6.06 -12.14
C SER A 30 -14.56 7.26 -12.99
N SER A 31 -15.48 8.16 -13.34
CA SER A 31 -15.20 9.34 -14.16
C SER A 31 -14.21 10.29 -13.48
N ILE A 32 -14.45 10.63 -12.20
CA ILE A 32 -13.55 11.47 -11.41
C ILE A 32 -12.20 10.77 -11.25
N GLN A 33 -12.18 9.47 -10.94
CA GLN A 33 -10.95 8.71 -10.79
C GLN A 33 -10.09 8.73 -12.07
N ASN A 34 -10.72 8.57 -13.24
CA ASN A 34 -10.04 8.60 -14.53
C ASN A 34 -9.48 9.99 -14.85
N LYS A 35 -10.26 11.05 -14.59
CA LYS A 35 -9.81 12.44 -14.75
C LYS A 35 -8.60 12.75 -13.86
N ASP A 36 -8.65 12.31 -12.61
CA ASP A 36 -7.56 12.46 -11.65
C ASP A 36 -6.30 11.71 -12.07
N ASN A 37 -6.47 10.47 -12.55
CA ASN A 37 -5.37 9.66 -13.06
C ASN A 37 -4.72 10.30 -14.29
N TYR A 38 -5.51 10.84 -15.23
CA TYR A 38 -5.00 11.57 -16.38
C TYR A 38 -4.16 12.78 -15.93
N ARG A 39 -4.71 13.62 -15.05
CA ARG A 39 -4.01 14.79 -14.49
C ARG A 39 -2.69 14.40 -13.83
N LYS A 40 -2.69 13.37 -12.99
CA LYS A 40 -1.49 12.89 -12.27
C LYS A 40 -0.45 12.33 -13.24
N ARG A 41 -0.84 11.46 -14.17
CA ARG A 41 0.08 10.72 -15.07
C ARG A 41 0.63 11.58 -16.20
N ILE A 42 -0.21 12.35 -16.87
CA ILE A 42 0.12 13.04 -18.13
C ILE A 42 0.56 14.47 -17.86
N LEU A 43 -0.29 15.27 -17.19
CA LEU A 43 0.01 16.69 -16.96
C LEU A 43 1.12 16.89 -15.93
N LEU A 44 1.09 16.10 -14.84
CA LEU A 44 2.02 16.27 -13.72
C LEU A 44 3.22 15.29 -13.74
N ASN A 45 3.24 14.30 -14.65
CA ASN A 45 4.25 13.23 -14.71
C ASN A 45 4.50 12.53 -13.36
N ARG A 46 3.45 12.37 -12.56
CA ARG A 46 3.47 11.68 -11.26
C ARG A 46 2.98 10.25 -11.41
N TYR A 47 3.42 9.38 -10.51
CA TYR A 47 2.82 8.05 -10.40
C TYR A 47 1.41 8.14 -9.81
N PRO A 48 0.43 7.47 -10.42
CA PRO A 48 -0.90 7.32 -9.83
C PRO A 48 -0.79 6.44 -8.57
N GLY A 49 -1.32 6.90 -7.44
CA GLY A 49 -1.32 6.13 -6.19
C GLY A 49 -0.60 6.84 -5.05
N GLN A 50 0.14 6.09 -4.24
CA GLN A 50 0.81 6.61 -3.04
C GLN A 50 1.94 7.55 -3.47
N ASN A 51 1.66 8.86 -3.45
CA ASN A 51 2.63 9.93 -3.74
C ASN A 51 3.77 9.89 -2.72
N LYS A 52 4.79 9.07 -2.97
CA LYS A 52 6.03 9.11 -2.20
C LYS A 52 6.81 10.35 -2.65
N PRO A 53 7.31 11.19 -1.71
CA PRO A 53 8.15 12.32 -2.07
C PRO A 53 9.35 11.84 -2.90
N GLY A 54 9.68 12.57 -3.97
CA GLY A 54 10.79 12.23 -4.88
C GLY A 54 10.44 11.32 -6.07
N GLN A 55 9.24 10.72 -6.12
CA GLN A 55 8.83 9.86 -7.25
C GLN A 55 8.19 10.67 -8.39
N ARG A 56 8.99 11.49 -9.05
CA ARG A 56 8.66 12.03 -10.38
C ARG A 56 9.07 10.98 -11.42
N ARG A 57 8.23 10.73 -12.42
CA ARG A 57 8.66 9.90 -13.56
C ARG A 57 9.92 10.55 -14.15
N ARG A 58 11.00 9.77 -14.29
CA ARG A 58 12.16 10.21 -15.08
C ARG A 58 11.62 10.61 -16.45
N ARG A 59 11.82 11.87 -16.85
CA ARG A 59 11.53 12.30 -18.21
C ARG A 59 12.34 11.39 -19.13
N LYS A 60 11.66 10.68 -20.03
CA LYS A 60 12.29 9.93 -21.10
C LYS A 60 12.62 10.90 -22.23
#